data_AF-A0A3A3YWV6-F1
#
_entry.id   AF-A0A3A3YWV6-F1
#
_cell.length_a   1.000
_cell.length_b   1.000
_cell.length_c   1.000
_cell.angle_alpha   90.00
_cell.angle_beta   90.00
_cell.angle_gamma   90.00
#
_symmetry.space_group_name_H-M   'P 1'
#
loop_
_entity.id
_entity.type
_entity.pdbx_description
1 polymer ?
#
loop_
_entity_poly.entity_id
_entity_poly.type
_entity_poly.pdbx_seq_one_letter_code
_entity_poly.pdbx_strand_id
1 'polypeptide(L)'
;MPEPSPTRRAAARDRVVLLAALWVLDQRRAPQVVDAAVEALLAGWDGEAVAALAALTRAEARTRLRRRLPGALAELGAELPSGREEAVSRATWLLAHEVVPDADPDPVPEVRWRVVDAALTGLVDPVDVLEVDLEPGGEPGPGLGPEEEPRLRVRLRTRRGTFSAPLLRGDPPAAAVELADRLRTWLAG
;
A
#
# COMPACT_ATOMS: atom_id res chain seq x y z
N MET A 1 10.25 30.05 -12.32
CA MET A 1 9.97 28.68 -11.85
C MET A 1 8.86 28.14 -12.74
N PRO A 2 9.06 27.01 -13.45
CA PRO A 2 7.98 26.40 -14.22
C PRO A 2 6.87 25.93 -13.26
N GLU A 3 5.61 26.17 -13.64
CA GLU A 3 4.45 25.66 -12.91
C GLU A 3 4.51 24.11 -12.83
N PRO A 4 4.29 23.52 -11.65
CA PRO A 4 4.32 22.08 -11.52
C PRO A 4 3.16 21.42 -12.29
N SER A 5 3.49 20.36 -13.02
CA SER A 5 2.54 19.64 -13.85
C SER A 5 1.40 19.04 -13.01
N PRO A 6 0.18 18.92 -13.57
CA PRO A 6 -0.95 18.32 -12.87
C PRO A 6 -0.66 16.88 -12.41
N THR A 7 0.11 16.12 -13.20
CA THR A 7 0.58 14.77 -12.86
C THR A 7 1.46 14.77 -11.61
N ARG A 8 2.36 15.75 -11.47
CA ARG A 8 3.22 15.88 -10.28
C ARG A 8 2.40 16.19 -9.03
N ARG A 9 1.39 17.06 -9.14
CA ARG A 9 0.45 17.35 -8.03
C ARG A 9 -0.32 16.13 -7.58
N ALA A 10 -0.84 15.33 -8.53
CA ALA A 10 -1.57 14.11 -8.23
C ALA A 10 -0.68 13.08 -7.52
N ALA A 11 0.53 12.82 -8.05
CA ALA A 11 1.48 11.89 -7.43
C ALA A 11 1.88 12.33 -6.01
N ALA A 12 2.15 13.61 -5.79
CA ALA A 12 2.50 14.11 -4.45
C ALA A 12 1.33 14.00 -3.46
N ARG A 13 0.10 14.26 -3.90
CA ARG A 13 -1.11 14.03 -3.12
C ARG A 13 -1.24 12.57 -2.70
N ASP A 14 -1.19 11.66 -3.67
CA ASP A 14 -1.33 10.21 -3.44
C ASP A 14 -0.24 9.69 -2.49
N ARG A 15 0.98 10.23 -2.61
CA ARG A 15 2.09 9.94 -1.70
C ARG A 15 1.79 10.33 -0.25
N VAL A 16 1.22 11.52 -0.01
CA VAL A 16 0.82 11.95 1.33
C VAL A 16 -0.26 11.02 1.89
N VAL A 17 -1.27 10.67 1.09
CA VAL A 17 -2.37 9.79 1.51
C VAL A 17 -1.85 8.38 1.84
N LEU A 18 -0.94 7.83 1.03
CA LEU A 18 -0.33 6.53 1.26
C LEU A 18 0.46 6.52 2.58
N LEU A 19 1.33 7.51 2.79
CA LEU A 19 2.13 7.56 4.02
C LEU A 19 1.29 7.85 5.26
N ALA A 20 0.19 8.60 5.14
CA ALA A 20 -0.79 8.77 6.20
C ALA A 20 -1.45 7.44 6.57
N ALA A 21 -1.89 6.64 5.58
CA ALA A 21 -2.46 5.32 5.81
C ALA A 21 -1.44 4.37 6.46
N LEU A 22 -0.21 4.32 5.96
CA LEU A 22 0.86 3.49 6.55
C LEU A 22 1.25 3.96 7.97
N TRP A 23 1.18 5.25 8.26
CA TRP A 23 1.39 5.77 9.61
C TRP A 23 0.27 5.33 10.57
N VAL A 24 -0.99 5.33 10.14
CA VAL A 24 -2.11 4.78 10.92
C VAL A 24 -1.91 3.29 11.24
N LEU A 25 -1.29 2.56 10.32
CA LEU A 25 -0.93 1.13 10.48
C LEU A 25 0.37 0.90 11.27
N ASP A 26 1.01 1.95 11.77
CA ASP A 26 2.31 1.93 12.45
C ASP A 26 3.47 1.38 11.60
N GLN A 27 3.33 1.41 10.27
CA GLN A 27 4.32 0.93 9.30
C GLN A 27 5.30 2.03 8.84
N ARG A 28 4.96 3.29 9.08
CA ARG A 28 5.78 4.45 8.71
C ARG A 28 5.87 5.44 9.86
N ARG A 29 7.03 6.10 9.96
CA ARG A 29 7.29 7.07 11.02
C ARG A 29 6.69 8.41 10.64
N ALA A 30 6.21 9.15 11.64
CA ALA A 30 5.63 10.48 11.47
C ALA A 30 6.45 11.46 10.60
N PRO A 31 7.80 11.52 10.70
CA PRO A 31 8.61 12.38 9.82
C PRO A 31 8.44 12.09 8.32
N GLN A 32 8.16 10.85 7.93
CA GLN A 32 8.00 10.50 6.51
C GLN A 32 6.73 11.12 5.92
N VAL A 33 5.68 11.29 6.74
CA VAL A 33 4.45 11.98 6.33
C VAL A 33 4.73 13.48 6.15
N VAL A 34 5.57 14.06 7.00
CA VAL A 34 6.01 15.47 6.87
C VAL A 34 6.85 15.66 5.61
N ASP A 35 7.79 14.76 5.34
CA ASP A 35 8.61 14.82 4.12
C ASP A 35 7.73 14.78 2.85
N ALA A 36 6.69 13.94 2.82
CA ALA A 36 5.74 13.93 1.71
C ALA A 36 4.89 15.21 1.62
N ALA A 37 4.56 15.85 2.75
CA ALA A 37 3.88 17.14 2.74
C ALA A 37 4.77 18.25 2.14
N VAL A 38 6.09 18.21 2.40
CA VAL A 38 7.07 19.10 1.74
C VAL A 38 7.07 18.85 0.23
N GLU A 39 7.09 17.59 -0.20
CA GLU A 39 7.00 17.26 -1.64
C GLU A 39 5.70 17.74 -2.28
N ALA A 40 4.58 17.68 -1.55
CA ALA A 40 3.31 18.24 -2.01
C ALA A 40 3.39 19.76 -2.21
N LEU A 41 4.03 20.50 -1.29
CA LEU A 41 4.30 21.93 -1.47
C LEU A 41 5.17 22.21 -2.71
N LEU A 42 6.25 21.44 -2.88
CA LEU A 42 7.15 21.57 -4.04
C LEU A 42 6.45 21.18 -5.36
N ALA A 43 5.43 20.33 -5.27
CA ALA A 43 4.55 20.00 -6.38
C ALA A 43 3.45 21.06 -6.61
N GLY A 44 3.36 22.13 -5.82
CA GLY A 44 2.41 23.22 -6.02
C GLY A 44 1.07 23.05 -5.31
N TRP A 45 1.01 22.24 -4.26
CA TRP A 45 -0.07 22.35 -3.27
C TRP A 45 0.26 23.49 -2.32
N ASP A 46 -0.57 24.53 -2.28
CA ASP A 46 -0.32 25.77 -1.54
C ASP A 46 -1.27 25.97 -0.35
N GLY A 47 -2.00 24.91 0.04
CA GLY A 47 -2.91 24.93 1.18
C GLY A 47 -2.23 25.20 2.52
N GLU A 48 -2.91 25.94 3.40
CA GLU A 48 -2.38 26.36 4.70
C GLU A 48 -2.13 25.16 5.62
N ALA A 49 -3.02 24.18 5.63
CA ALA A 49 -2.87 22.98 6.45
C ALA A 49 -1.74 22.08 5.94
N VAL A 50 -1.58 21.95 4.61
CA VAL A 50 -0.42 21.26 4.01
C VAL A 50 0.88 21.97 4.37
N ALA A 51 0.92 23.31 4.30
CA ALA A 51 2.08 24.10 4.69
C ALA A 51 2.41 23.95 6.19
N ALA A 52 1.41 23.98 7.05
CA ALA A 52 1.57 23.77 8.48
C ALA A 52 2.05 22.36 8.82
N LEU A 53 1.65 21.35 8.03
CA LEU A 53 2.12 19.98 8.18
C LEU A 53 3.59 19.85 7.76
N ALA A 54 3.96 20.42 6.61
CA ALA A 54 5.32 20.43 6.08
C ALA A 54 6.31 21.19 6.98
N ALA A 55 5.84 22.18 7.74
CA ALA A 55 6.64 22.97 8.67
C ALA A 55 6.96 22.23 9.99
N LEU A 56 6.39 21.05 10.25
CA LEU A 56 6.66 20.31 11.47
C LEU A 56 8.12 19.84 11.51
N THR A 57 8.81 20.12 12.62
CA THR A 57 10.11 19.49 12.87
C THR A 57 9.95 17.99 13.13
N ARG A 58 11.05 17.22 13.01
CA ARG A 58 11.05 15.78 13.35
C ARG A 58 10.58 15.50 14.79
N ALA A 59 10.90 16.40 15.72
CA ALA A 59 10.47 16.27 17.12
C ALA A 59 8.96 16.53 17.26
N GLU A 60 8.45 17.55 16.60
CA GLU A 60 7.02 17.89 16.61
C GLU A 60 6.16 16.86 15.87
N ALA A 61 6.66 16.28 14.78
CA ALA A 61 5.95 15.27 14.00
C ALA A 61 5.41 14.13 14.89
N ARG A 62 6.18 13.71 15.91
CA ARG A 62 5.77 12.65 16.83
C ARG A 62 4.54 12.98 17.67
N THR A 63 4.30 14.25 17.96
CA THR A 63 3.26 14.69 18.91
C THR A 63 2.14 15.50 18.24
N ARG A 64 2.44 16.21 17.16
CA ARG A 64 1.53 17.14 16.48
C ARG A 64 0.91 16.58 15.20
N LEU A 65 1.51 15.54 14.59
CA LEU A 65 1.02 14.97 13.33
C LEU A 65 -0.44 14.56 13.40
N ARG A 66 -0.85 13.82 14.44
CA ARG A 66 -2.22 13.32 14.60
C ARG A 66 -3.29 14.43 14.57
N ARG A 67 -2.94 15.63 15.06
CA ARG A 67 -3.85 16.78 15.09
C ARG A 67 -3.84 17.57 13.77
N ARG A 68 -2.71 17.62 13.06
CA ARG A 68 -2.55 18.42 11.84
C ARG A 68 -2.94 17.67 10.57
N LEU A 69 -2.73 16.35 10.54
CA LEU A 69 -2.92 15.52 9.37
C LEU A 69 -4.35 15.55 8.79
N PRO A 70 -5.44 15.53 9.58
CA PRO A 70 -6.79 15.58 9.02
C PRO A 70 -7.06 16.84 8.18
N GLY A 71 -6.60 18.01 8.64
CA GLY A 71 -6.77 19.27 7.91
C GLY A 71 -5.98 19.29 6.59
N ALA A 72 -4.75 18.79 6.62
CA ALA A 72 -3.92 18.69 5.41
C ALA A 72 -4.53 17.70 4.40
N LEU A 73 -5.04 16.55 4.86
CA LEU A 73 -5.71 15.59 3.98
C LEU A 73 -6.98 16.19 3.36
N ALA A 74 -7.77 16.95 4.12
CA ALA A 74 -8.97 17.59 3.60
C ALA A 74 -8.65 18.58 2.47
N GLU A 75 -7.59 19.39 2.60
CA GLU A 75 -7.11 20.26 1.51
C GLU A 75 -6.65 19.48 0.28
N LEU A 76 -6.04 18.31 0.50
CA LEU A 76 -5.67 17.36 -0.56
C LEU A 76 -6.87 16.58 -1.11
N GLY A 77 -8.10 16.84 -0.67
CA GLY A 77 -9.31 16.13 -1.08
C GLY A 77 -9.29 14.65 -0.66
N ALA A 78 -8.73 14.34 0.50
CA ALA A 78 -8.65 13.02 1.08
C ALA A 78 -9.07 13.05 2.56
N GLU A 79 -9.36 11.87 3.11
CA GLU A 79 -9.72 11.72 4.51
C GLU A 79 -8.72 10.80 5.23
N LEU A 80 -8.47 11.10 6.50
CA LEU A 80 -7.70 10.20 7.34
C LEU A 80 -8.51 8.92 7.53
N PRO A 81 -7.94 7.72 7.31
CA PRO A 81 -8.64 6.48 7.57
C PRO A 81 -9.16 6.43 9.02
N SER A 82 -10.44 6.11 9.17
CA SER A 82 -11.14 6.03 10.45
C SER A 82 -10.70 4.85 11.32
N GLY A 83 -10.05 3.86 10.70
CA GLY A 83 -9.54 2.66 11.38
C GLY A 83 -8.56 1.88 10.52
N ARG A 84 -8.10 0.74 11.07
CA ARG A 84 -7.08 -0.13 10.46
C ARG A 84 -7.52 -0.66 9.08
N GLU A 85 -8.75 -1.15 8.97
CA GLU A 85 -9.26 -1.75 7.73
C GLU A 85 -9.31 -0.74 6.58
N GLU A 86 -9.82 0.47 6.83
CA GLU A 86 -9.82 1.54 5.83
C GLU A 86 -8.39 1.96 5.45
N ALA A 87 -7.47 2.00 6.41
CA ALA A 87 -6.07 2.31 6.14
C ALA A 87 -5.41 1.24 5.27
N VAL A 88 -5.69 -0.05 5.50
CA VAL A 88 -5.22 -1.15 4.65
C VAL A 88 -5.79 -1.01 3.25
N SER A 89 -7.11 -0.88 3.10
CA SER A 89 -7.76 -0.74 1.79
C SER A 89 -7.21 0.44 1.00
N ARG A 90 -6.99 1.58 1.66
CA ARG A 90 -6.44 2.77 1.01
C ARG A 90 -4.98 2.61 0.61
N ALA A 91 -4.13 2.07 1.49
CA ALA A 91 -2.73 1.80 1.17
C ALA A 91 -2.62 0.81 0.01
N THR A 92 -3.42 -0.27 0.04
CA THR A 92 -3.49 -1.26 -1.02
C THR A 92 -3.90 -0.65 -2.36
N TRP A 93 -4.98 0.15 -2.36
CA TRP A 93 -5.44 0.81 -3.58
C TRP A 93 -4.35 1.74 -4.14
N LEU A 94 -3.77 2.61 -3.31
CA LEU A 94 -2.73 3.55 -3.74
C LEU A 94 -1.48 2.85 -4.23
N LEU A 95 -1.05 1.76 -3.58
CA LEU A 95 0.09 0.97 -4.05
C LEU A 95 -0.22 0.31 -5.39
N ALA A 96 -1.41 -0.28 -5.55
CA ALA A 96 -1.82 -0.88 -6.82
C ALA A 96 -1.91 0.14 -7.97
N HIS A 97 -2.19 1.41 -7.66
CA HIS A 97 -2.31 2.49 -8.63
C HIS A 97 -1.05 3.40 -8.72
N GLU A 98 -0.06 3.26 -7.82
CA GLU A 98 1.30 3.80 -7.92
C GLU A 98 2.12 2.99 -8.96
N VAL A 99 1.55 2.78 -10.16
CA VAL A 99 2.36 2.49 -11.35
C VAL A 99 3.15 3.76 -11.64
N VAL A 100 4.38 3.77 -11.14
CA VAL A 100 5.37 4.84 -11.26
C VAL A 100 5.44 5.35 -12.70
N PRO A 101 5.12 6.64 -12.99
CA PRO A 101 5.61 7.24 -14.22
C PRO A 101 7.13 7.42 -14.06
N ASP A 102 7.92 6.67 -14.83
CA ASP A 102 9.40 6.56 -14.86
C ASP A 102 10.10 5.44 -14.05
N ALA A 103 9.41 4.39 -13.60
CA ALA A 103 10.12 3.13 -13.35
C ALA A 103 10.27 2.36 -14.66
N ASP A 104 11.50 1.96 -14.98
CA ASP A 104 11.84 0.92 -15.96
C ASP A 104 10.76 -0.19 -15.97
N PRO A 105 10.24 -0.65 -17.13
CA PRO A 105 9.10 -1.57 -17.23
C PRO A 105 9.30 -2.99 -16.65
N ASP A 106 10.27 -3.19 -15.75
CA ASP A 106 10.31 -4.34 -14.84
C ASP A 106 11.22 -4.00 -13.61
N PRO A 107 10.91 -4.42 -12.35
CA PRO A 107 9.88 -5.38 -12.03
C PRO A 107 8.86 -4.96 -10.94
N VAL A 108 7.59 -5.15 -11.35
CA VAL A 108 6.32 -5.16 -10.62
C VAL A 108 6.22 -6.03 -9.34
N PRO A 109 7.18 -6.90 -8.94
CA PRO A 109 7.28 -7.48 -7.61
C PRO A 109 7.10 -6.48 -6.46
N GLU A 110 7.91 -5.42 -6.32
CA GLU A 110 7.99 -4.64 -5.06
C GLU A 110 6.66 -4.03 -4.60
N VAL A 111 5.81 -3.66 -5.55
CA VAL A 111 4.48 -3.09 -5.30
C VAL A 111 3.48 -4.16 -4.86
N ARG A 112 3.49 -5.35 -5.50
CA ARG A 112 2.65 -6.50 -5.10
C ARG A 112 2.98 -6.96 -3.67
N TRP A 113 4.25 -6.92 -3.26
CA TRP A 113 4.69 -7.33 -1.93
C TRP A 113 4.16 -6.43 -0.81
N ARG A 114 4.04 -5.12 -1.04
CA ARG A 114 3.54 -4.17 -0.04
C ARG A 114 2.01 -4.22 0.13
N VAL A 115 1.28 -4.55 -0.94
CA VAL A 115 -0.17 -4.78 -0.89
C VAL A 115 -0.49 -6.03 -0.07
N VAL A 116 0.27 -7.11 -0.27
CA VAL A 116 0.13 -8.34 0.52
C VAL A 116 0.51 -8.08 1.98
N ASP A 117 1.64 -7.42 2.25
CA ASP A 117 2.07 -7.09 3.62
C ASP A 117 1.04 -6.21 4.36
N ALA A 118 0.47 -5.19 3.71
CA ALA A 118 -0.58 -4.34 4.26
C ALA A 118 -1.90 -5.10 4.53
N ALA A 119 -2.32 -5.97 3.61
CA ALA A 119 -3.49 -6.83 3.78
C ALA A 119 -3.32 -7.81 4.96
N LEU A 120 -2.09 -8.30 5.16
CA LEU A 120 -1.74 -9.26 6.21
C LEU A 120 -1.53 -8.62 7.57
N THR A 121 -1.15 -7.33 7.65
CA THR A 121 -0.98 -6.66 8.94
C THR A 121 -2.31 -6.60 9.72
N GLY A 122 -3.46 -6.76 9.07
CA GLY A 122 -4.78 -6.86 9.72
C GLY A 122 -5.07 -8.19 10.43
N LEU A 123 -4.24 -9.22 10.27
CA LEU A 123 -4.49 -10.55 10.85
C LEU A 123 -4.18 -10.58 12.35
N VAL A 124 -5.01 -11.31 13.09
CA VAL A 124 -5.01 -11.39 14.56
C VAL A 124 -3.78 -12.14 15.12
N ASP A 125 -3.04 -12.84 14.28
CA ASP A 125 -1.85 -13.61 14.63
C ASP A 125 -0.63 -13.02 13.87
N PRO A 126 0.50 -12.73 14.53
CA PRO A 126 1.70 -12.30 13.83
C PRO A 126 2.10 -13.34 12.78
N VAL A 127 2.19 -12.89 11.53
CA VAL A 127 2.81 -13.67 10.46
C VAL A 127 4.31 -13.73 10.75
N ASP A 128 4.83 -14.94 11.01
CA ASP A 128 6.25 -15.12 11.31
C ASP A 128 7.09 -15.05 10.02
N VAL A 129 6.58 -15.60 8.91
CA VAL A 129 7.23 -15.56 7.59
C VAL A 129 6.17 -15.51 6.49
N LEU A 130 6.34 -14.59 5.52
CA LEU A 130 5.58 -14.52 4.28
C LEU A 130 6.52 -14.87 3.11
N GLU A 131 6.22 -15.93 2.38
CA GLU A 131 6.90 -16.33 1.15
C GLU A 131 5.90 -16.24 0.00
N VAL A 132 6.24 -15.59 -1.10
CA VAL A 132 5.41 -15.65 -2.33
C VAL A 132 6.27 -16.20 -3.43
N ASP A 133 5.91 -17.38 -3.91
CA ASP A 133 6.61 -18.04 -4.98
C ASP A 133 5.91 -17.72 -6.30
N LEU A 134 6.68 -17.29 -7.30
CA LEU A 134 6.26 -17.35 -8.70
C LEU A 134 6.42 -18.80 -9.13
N GLU A 135 5.33 -19.56 -9.13
CA GLU A 135 5.38 -20.89 -9.75
C GLU A 135 5.29 -20.70 -11.28
N PRO A 136 6.25 -21.23 -12.05
CA PRO A 136 6.06 -21.29 -13.49
C PRO A 136 4.77 -22.09 -13.74
N GLY A 137 3.93 -21.62 -14.68
CA GLY A 137 2.74 -22.36 -15.11
C GLY A 137 3.14 -23.82 -15.38
N GLY A 138 2.32 -24.76 -14.94
CA GLY A 138 2.65 -26.18 -15.00
C GLY A 138 2.89 -26.63 -16.45
N GLU A 139 3.55 -27.78 -16.62
CA GLU A 139 3.58 -28.39 -17.94
C GLU A 139 2.13 -28.67 -18.40
N PRO A 140 1.76 -28.25 -19.62
CA PRO A 140 0.41 -28.42 -20.11
C PRO A 140 0.05 -29.90 -20.11
N GLY A 141 -1.02 -30.24 -19.38
CA GLY A 141 -1.64 -31.56 -19.50
C GLY A 141 -2.07 -31.81 -20.94
N PRO A 142 -2.11 -33.07 -21.40
CA PRO A 142 -2.47 -33.38 -22.78
C PRO A 142 -3.90 -32.91 -23.06
N GLY A 143 -4.03 -31.79 -23.79
CA GLY A 143 -5.31 -31.22 -24.22
C GLY A 143 -5.57 -29.75 -23.89
N LEU A 144 -4.70 -29.06 -23.15
CA LEU A 144 -4.83 -27.62 -22.87
C LEU A 144 -3.83 -26.81 -23.72
N GLY A 145 -4.30 -25.71 -24.32
CA GLY A 145 -3.50 -24.84 -25.21
C GLY A 145 -2.34 -24.13 -24.50
N PRO A 146 -1.37 -23.55 -25.25
CA PRO A 146 -0.06 -23.12 -24.75
C PRO A 146 -0.04 -21.83 -23.91
N GLU A 147 -1.10 -21.51 -23.17
CA GLU A 147 -1.14 -20.33 -22.29
C GLU A 147 -1.49 -20.73 -20.85
N GLU A 148 -0.67 -21.57 -20.23
CA GLU A 148 -0.70 -21.67 -18.76
C GLU A 148 0.09 -20.50 -18.17
N GLU A 149 -0.64 -19.44 -17.87
CA GLU A 149 -0.11 -18.22 -17.25
C GLU A 149 0.61 -18.51 -15.92
N PRO A 150 1.70 -17.80 -15.61
CA PRO A 150 2.42 -17.96 -14.35
C PRO A 150 1.49 -17.65 -13.16
N ARG A 151 1.35 -18.62 -12.26
CA ARG A 151 0.52 -18.51 -11.07
C ARG A 151 1.39 -18.06 -9.90
N LEU A 152 1.04 -16.92 -9.32
CA LEU A 152 1.63 -16.54 -8.04
C LEU A 152 1.08 -17.48 -6.96
N ARG A 153 1.93 -17.98 -6.07
CA ARG A 153 1.51 -18.75 -4.90
C ARG A 153 1.99 -18.03 -3.65
N VAL A 154 1.06 -17.65 -2.79
CA VAL A 154 1.39 -17.07 -1.49
C VAL A 154 1.41 -18.18 -0.46
N ARG A 155 2.56 -18.30 0.22
CA ARG A 155 2.78 -19.13 1.39
C ARG A 155 2.96 -18.25 2.62
N LEU A 156 2.13 -18.48 3.62
CA LEU A 156 2.23 -17.83 4.91
C LEU A 156 2.56 -18.85 5.97
N ARG A 157 3.60 -18.57 6.74
CA ARG A 157 3.95 -19.36 7.91
C ARG A 157 3.64 -18.57 9.16
N THR A 158 2.80 -19.14 10.00
CA THR A 158 2.44 -18.60 11.31
C THR A 158 2.70 -19.66 12.38
N ARG A 159 2.55 -19.28 13.65
CA ARG A 159 2.59 -20.23 14.78
C ARG A 159 1.54 -21.33 14.69
N ARG A 160 0.43 -21.11 13.97
CA ARG A 160 -0.66 -22.08 13.79
C ARG A 160 -0.42 -23.07 12.65
N GLY A 161 0.51 -22.78 11.75
CA GLY A 161 0.82 -23.65 10.63
C GLY A 161 1.22 -22.89 9.37
N THR A 162 1.21 -23.60 8.25
CA THR A 162 1.52 -23.02 6.94
C THR A 162 0.24 -22.95 6.12
N PHE A 163 -0.13 -21.75 5.69
CA PHE A 163 -1.18 -21.50 4.71
C PHE A 163 -0.54 -21.35 3.33
N SER A 164 -1.15 -21.93 2.30
CA SER A 164 -0.68 -21.80 0.93
C SER A 164 -1.88 -21.61 0.01
N ALA A 165 -1.92 -20.52 -0.75
CA ALA A 165 -2.97 -20.27 -1.71
C ALA A 165 -2.41 -19.76 -3.04
N PRO A 166 -2.94 -20.22 -4.19
CA PRO A 166 -2.68 -19.58 -5.45
C PRO A 166 -3.34 -18.20 -5.46
N LEU A 167 -2.60 -17.20 -5.93
CA LEU A 167 -3.07 -15.89 -6.30
C LEU A 167 -3.29 -15.90 -7.81
N LEU A 168 -4.55 -15.89 -8.21
CA LEU A 168 -4.90 -15.76 -9.63
C LEU A 168 -4.43 -14.37 -10.10
N ARG A 169 -3.80 -14.31 -11.28
CA ARG A 169 -3.40 -13.04 -11.88
C ARG A 169 -4.68 -12.32 -12.33
N GLY A 170 -5.16 -11.41 -11.48
CA GLY A 170 -6.33 -10.55 -11.72
C GLY A 170 -6.06 -9.14 -11.21
N ASP A 171 -7.11 -8.32 -11.10
CA ASP A 171 -7.02 -6.99 -10.50
C ASP A 171 -6.35 -7.10 -9.10
N PRO A 172 -5.16 -6.51 -8.89
CA PRO A 172 -4.38 -6.71 -7.66
C PRO A 172 -5.15 -6.44 -6.34
N PRO A 173 -6.04 -5.45 -6.25
CA PRO A 173 -6.90 -5.25 -5.09
C PRO A 173 -7.87 -6.41 -4.87
N ALA A 174 -8.51 -6.93 -5.91
CA ALA A 174 -9.46 -8.04 -5.80
C ALA A 174 -8.75 -9.32 -5.33
N ALA A 175 -7.58 -9.61 -5.88
CA ALA A 175 -6.80 -10.78 -5.48
C ALA A 175 -6.24 -10.66 -4.05
N ALA A 176 -5.89 -9.44 -3.61
CA ALA A 176 -5.47 -9.18 -2.23
C ALA A 176 -6.64 -9.34 -1.24
N VAL A 177 -7.84 -8.89 -1.59
CA VAL A 177 -9.06 -9.06 -0.78
C VAL A 177 -9.42 -10.53 -0.67
N GLU A 178 -9.43 -11.28 -1.78
CA GLU A 178 -9.71 -12.71 -1.78
C GLU A 178 -8.70 -13.48 -0.91
N LEU A 179 -7.40 -13.16 -1.04
CA LEU A 179 -6.36 -13.76 -0.21
C LEU A 179 -6.61 -13.46 1.28
N ALA A 180 -6.95 -12.22 1.63
CA ALA A 180 -7.23 -11.82 3.00
C ALA A 180 -8.42 -12.57 3.59
N ASP A 181 -9.51 -12.75 2.83
CA ASP A 181 -10.68 -13.51 3.26
C ASP A 181 -10.36 -14.99 3.48
N ARG A 182 -9.63 -15.62 2.55
CA ARG A 182 -9.20 -17.03 2.68
C ARG A 182 -8.32 -17.23 3.92
N LEU A 183 -7.48 -16.26 4.23
CA LEU A 183 -6.66 -16.28 5.44
C LEU A 183 -7.45 -16.12 6.72
N ARG A 184 -8.45 -15.23 6.75
CA ARG A 184 -9.35 -15.09 7.90
C ARG A 184 -10.11 -16.38 8.17
N THR A 185 -10.64 -17.02 7.12
CA THR A 185 -11.31 -18.32 7.26
C THR A 185 -10.38 -19.38 7.82
N TRP A 186 -9.13 -19.44 7.34
CA TRP A 186 -8.15 -20.39 7.83
C TRP A 186 -7.74 -20.15 9.29
N LEU A 187 -7.58 -18.89 9.72
CA LEU A 187 -7.27 -18.57 11.12
C LEU A 187 -8.45 -18.78 12.08
N ALA A 188 -9.69 -18.79 11.59
CA ALA A 188 -10.89 -18.98 12.41
C ALA A 188 -11.21 -20.46 12.68
N GLY A 189 -10.64 -21.40 11.90
CA GLY A 189 -10.75 -22.85 12.08
C GLY A 189 -9.63 -23.40 12.96
#